data_AF-A0A5R2MW12-F1
#
_entry.id   AF-A0A5R2MW12-F1
#
_cell.length_a   1.000
_cell.length_b   1.000
_cell.length_c   1.000
_cell.angle_alpha   90.00
_cell.angle_beta   90.00
_cell.angle_gamma   90.00
#
_symmetry.space_group_name_H-M   'P 1'
#
loop_
_entity.id
_entity.type
_entity.pdbx_description
1 polymer ?
#
loop_
_entity_poly.entity_id
_entity_poly.type
_entity_poly.pdbx_seq_one_letter_code
_entity_poly.pdbx_strand_id
1 'polypeptide(L)'
;VEGKIHNAQALLPLREGILSRIAARATEDRFTPQRIVHDVRAVMPAEGILALDNGMYKIWFARNYRTRMANTLLLDNALATMGAGLPSAMMAALP
;
A
#
# COMPACT_ATOMS: atom_id res chain seq x y z
N VAL A 1 5.39 -17.32 7.78
CA VAL A 1 5.24 -17.12 9.24
C VAL A 1 4.25 -18.15 9.76
N GLU A 2 4.57 -19.42 9.58
CA GLU A 2 3.80 -20.53 10.17
C GLU A 2 4.62 -21.05 11.35
N GLY A 3 4.00 -21.18 12.52
CA GLY A 3 4.63 -21.70 13.73
C GLY A 3 5.35 -20.71 14.65
N LYS A 4 5.48 -19.42 14.31
CA LYS A 4 6.19 -18.42 15.16
C LYS A 4 5.30 -17.59 16.09
N ILE A 5 3.97 -17.64 15.93
CA ILE A 5 3.02 -16.86 16.74
C ILE A 5 2.05 -17.82 17.42
N HIS A 6 2.12 -17.89 18.75
CA HIS A 6 1.17 -18.66 19.56
C HIS A 6 -0.25 -18.08 19.35
N ASN A 7 -1.24 -18.93 19.08
CA ASN A 7 -2.64 -18.55 18.80
C ASN A 7 -2.88 -17.68 17.55
N ALA A 8 -2.05 -17.79 16.49
CA ALA A 8 -2.27 -17.07 15.23
C ALA A 8 -3.69 -17.25 14.63
N GLN A 9 -4.35 -18.38 14.90
CA GLN A 9 -5.74 -18.63 14.47
C GLN A 9 -6.74 -17.61 15.04
N ALA A 10 -6.52 -17.08 16.25
CA ALA A 10 -7.38 -16.07 16.86
C ALA A 10 -7.36 -14.72 16.11
N LEU A 11 -6.32 -14.48 15.29
CA LEU A 11 -6.18 -13.25 14.49
C LEU A 11 -6.84 -13.36 13.11
N LEU A 12 -7.29 -14.55 12.69
CA LEU A 12 -7.89 -14.76 11.38
C LEU A 12 -9.16 -13.92 11.16
N PRO A 13 -10.11 -13.82 12.12
CA PRO A 13 -11.29 -12.97 11.93
C PRO A 13 -10.93 -11.48 11.81
N LEU A 14 -9.92 -11.02 12.55
CA LEU A 14 -9.43 -9.64 12.47
C LEU A 14 -8.82 -9.36 11.10
N ARG A 15 -8.01 -10.30 10.58
CA ARG A 15 -7.43 -10.20 9.23
C ARG A 15 -8.52 -10.08 8.18
N GLU A 16 -9.54 -10.94 8.22
CA GLU A 16 -10.66 -10.89 7.28
C GLU A 16 -11.42 -9.56 7.36
N GLY A 17 -11.66 -9.05 8.58
CA GLY A 17 -12.26 -7.72 8.77
C GLY A 17 -11.42 -6.58 8.20
N ILE A 18 -10.08 -6.62 8.35
CA ILE A 18 -9.17 -5.64 7.76
C ILE A 18 -9.21 -5.70 6.24
N LEU A 19 -9.12 -6.90 5.66
CA LEU A 19 -9.12 -7.09 4.21
C LEU A 19 -10.45 -6.65 3.58
N SER A 20 -11.57 -6.95 4.23
CA SER A 20 -12.90 -6.47 3.80
C SER A 20 -12.98 -4.94 3.78
N ARG A 21 -12.44 -4.26 4.80
CA ARG A 21 -12.39 -2.78 4.84
C ARG A 21 -11.51 -2.18 3.76
N ILE A 22 -10.36 -2.79 3.47
CA ILE A 22 -9.45 -2.36 2.40
C ILE A 22 -10.09 -2.54 1.02
N ALA A 23 -10.82 -3.65 0.82
CA ALA A 23 -11.49 -3.97 -0.43
C ALA A 23 -12.83 -3.21 -0.61
N ALA A 24 -13.33 -2.56 0.44
CA ALA A 24 -14.56 -1.79 0.35
C ALA A 24 -14.43 -0.68 -0.70
N ARG A 25 -15.43 -0.56 -1.57
CA ARG A 25 -15.49 0.45 -2.64
C ARG A 25 -14.42 0.32 -3.73
N ALA A 26 -13.68 -0.78 -3.74
CA ALA A 26 -12.59 -1.03 -4.67
C ALA A 26 -13.03 -1.19 -6.13
N THR A 27 -14.31 -1.46 -6.39
CA THR A 27 -14.85 -1.69 -7.75
C THR A 27 -16.00 -0.73 -8.09
N GLU A 28 -16.16 0.38 -7.37
CA GLU A 28 -17.17 1.39 -7.70
C GLU A 28 -16.84 2.09 -9.02
N ASP A 29 -17.86 2.51 -9.77
CA ASP A 29 -17.71 3.21 -11.05
C ASP A 29 -17.08 4.61 -10.92
N ARG A 30 -17.11 5.18 -9.71
CA ARG A 30 -16.51 6.50 -9.43
C ARG A 30 -15.03 6.36 -9.13
N PHE A 31 -14.25 7.37 -9.55
CA PHE A 31 -12.86 7.54 -9.14
C PHE A 31 -12.74 7.96 -7.67
N THR A 32 -12.94 6.99 -6.77
CA THR A 32 -12.68 7.16 -5.34
C THR A 32 -11.21 6.84 -5.04
N PRO A 33 -10.62 7.39 -3.96
CA PRO A 33 -9.26 7.05 -3.56
C PRO A 33 -9.05 5.54 -3.36
N GLN A 34 -10.04 4.83 -2.81
CA GLN A 34 -9.98 3.37 -2.63
C GLN A 34 -9.93 2.64 -3.98
N ARG A 35 -10.75 3.06 -4.95
CA ARG A 35 -10.74 2.54 -6.32
C ARG A 35 -9.37 2.74 -6.99
N ILE A 36 -8.79 3.94 -6.86
CA ILE A 36 -7.47 4.25 -7.41
C ILE A 36 -6.39 3.35 -6.80
N VAL A 37 -6.38 3.19 -5.46
CA VAL A 37 -5.40 2.34 -4.78
C VAL A 37 -5.54 0.88 -5.22
N HIS A 38 -6.77 0.38 -5.37
CA HIS A 38 -7.05 -0.96 -5.87
C HIS A 38 -6.51 -1.16 -7.30
N ASP A 39 -6.85 -0.25 -8.21
CA ASP A 39 -6.46 -0.36 -9.62
C ASP A 39 -4.94 -0.29 -9.79
N VAL A 40 -4.26 0.60 -9.04
CA VAL A 40 -2.80 0.65 -9.02
C VAL A 40 -2.20 -0.66 -8.51
N ARG A 41 -2.74 -1.25 -7.43
CA ARG A 41 -2.26 -2.53 -6.90
C ARG A 41 -2.48 -3.70 -7.88
N ALA A 42 -3.52 -3.64 -8.69
CA ALA A 42 -3.85 -4.67 -9.68
C ALA A 42 -2.84 -4.70 -10.84
N VAL A 43 -2.36 -3.53 -11.27
CA VAL A 43 -1.36 -3.44 -12.36
C VAL A 43 0.09 -3.58 -11.87
N MET A 44 0.36 -3.25 -10.61
CA MET A 44 1.72 -3.28 -10.05
C MET A 44 2.20 -4.72 -9.75
N PRO A 45 3.42 -5.10 -10.19
CA PRO A 45 3.99 -6.41 -9.90
C PRO A 45 4.18 -6.63 -8.39
N ALA A 46 4.41 -7.87 -7.97
CA ALA A 46 4.50 -8.22 -6.55
C ALA A 46 5.68 -7.48 -5.87
N GLU A 47 6.78 -7.38 -6.59
CA GLU A 47 8.06 -6.74 -6.29
C GLU A 47 8.13 -5.26 -6.73
N GLY A 48 7.08 -4.75 -7.40
CA GLY A 48 7.05 -3.37 -7.88
C GLY A 48 7.09 -2.36 -6.75
N ILE A 49 8.03 -1.42 -6.82
CA ILE A 49 8.21 -0.36 -5.82
C ILE A 49 7.33 0.83 -6.19
N LEU A 50 6.48 1.25 -5.26
CA LEU A 50 5.68 2.47 -5.37
C LEU A 50 6.30 3.56 -4.50
N ALA A 51 6.67 4.70 -5.10
CA ALA A 51 7.13 5.89 -4.38
C ALA A 51 6.12 7.02 -4.54
N LEU A 52 5.76 7.69 -3.45
CA LEU A 52 4.75 8.74 -3.42
C LEU A 52 5.31 10.04 -2.84
N ASP A 53 4.90 11.18 -3.39
CA ASP A 53 5.13 12.47 -2.75
C ASP A 53 4.21 12.67 -1.54
N ASN A 54 4.50 13.73 -0.80
CA ASN A 54 3.64 14.19 0.26
C ASN A 54 2.34 14.79 -0.26
N GLY A 55 1.23 14.34 0.31
CA GLY A 55 -0.12 14.80 -0.01
C GLY A 55 -1.18 13.89 0.60
N MET A 56 -2.45 14.27 0.51
CA MET A 56 -3.55 13.49 1.10
C MET A 56 -3.63 12.06 0.52
N TYR A 57 -3.22 11.89 -0.73
CA TYR A 57 -3.27 10.61 -1.42
C TYR A 57 -2.35 9.57 -0.76
N LYS A 58 -1.23 9.99 -0.15
CA LYS A 58 -0.33 9.07 0.58
C LYS A 58 -1.05 8.36 1.73
N ILE A 59 -2.02 9.00 2.37
CA ILE A 59 -2.81 8.42 3.47
C ILE A 59 -3.68 7.28 2.94
N TRP A 60 -4.28 7.45 1.76
CA TRP A 60 -5.10 6.42 1.13
C TRP A 60 -4.28 5.21 0.73
N PHE A 61 -3.07 5.42 0.19
CA PHE A 61 -2.13 4.34 -0.10
C PHE A 61 -1.62 3.68 1.18
N ALA A 62 -1.22 4.43 2.21
CA ALA A 62 -0.79 3.87 3.49
C ALA A 62 -1.89 3.03 4.18
N ARG A 63 -3.16 3.37 3.98
CA ARG A 63 -4.31 2.65 4.56
C ARG A 63 -4.75 1.43 3.76
N ASN A 64 -4.71 1.50 2.42
CA ASN A 64 -5.38 0.51 1.57
C ASN A 64 -4.44 -0.22 0.61
N TYR A 65 -3.19 0.24 0.42
CA TYR A 65 -2.24 -0.41 -0.47
C TYR A 65 -1.57 -1.58 0.23
N ARG A 66 -1.96 -2.80 -0.13
CA ARG A 66 -1.37 -4.02 0.44
C ARG A 66 -0.02 -4.32 -0.20
N THR A 67 1.08 -4.16 0.53
CA THR A 67 2.40 -4.61 0.09
C THR A 67 2.49 -6.14 0.16
N ARG A 68 3.15 -6.73 -0.84
CA ARG A 68 3.40 -8.19 -0.90
C ARG A 68 4.83 -8.54 -0.48
N MET A 69 5.73 -7.56 -0.60
CA MET A 69 7.15 -7.65 -0.27
C MET A 69 7.52 -6.46 0.64
N ALA A 70 8.58 -6.62 1.42
CA ALA A 70 9.12 -5.51 2.21
C ALA A 70 9.68 -4.42 1.28
N ASN A 71 9.69 -3.17 1.74
CA ASN A 71 10.31 -2.01 1.06
C ASN A 71 9.74 -1.66 -0.33
N THR A 72 8.54 -2.14 -0.69
CA THR A 72 7.90 -1.83 -1.98
C THR A 72 6.90 -0.67 -1.93
N LEU A 73 6.81 0.04 -0.81
CA LEU A 73 6.03 1.27 -0.67
C LEU A 73 6.89 2.30 0.07
N LEU A 74 7.34 3.31 -0.65
CA LEU A 74 8.22 4.37 -0.15
C LEU A 74 7.39 5.63 0.11
N LEU A 75 7.37 6.05 1.37
CA LEU A 75 6.63 7.22 1.86
C LEU A 75 7.58 8.11 2.67
N ASP A 76 7.74 9.38 2.30
CA ASP A 76 8.42 10.34 3.17
C ASP A 76 7.43 10.86 4.23
N ASN A 77 7.63 10.41 5.48
CA ASN A 77 6.87 10.88 6.63
C ASN A 77 7.70 11.72 7.61
N ALA A 78 9.00 11.87 7.36
CA ALA A 78 9.92 12.52 8.30
C ALA A 78 10.06 14.02 7.99
N LEU A 79 10.46 14.34 6.75
CA LEU A 79 10.57 15.74 6.32
C LEU A 79 9.28 16.21 5.64
N ALA A 80 8.44 15.26 5.19
CA ALA A 80 7.18 15.51 4.53
C ALA A 80 7.31 16.46 3.31
N THR A 81 8.43 16.36 2.57
CA THR A 81 8.70 17.22 1.42
C THR A 81 7.84 16.83 0.22
N MET A 82 7.19 17.81 -0.41
CA MET A 82 6.51 17.62 -1.69
C MET A 82 7.57 17.52 -2.79
N GLY A 83 7.68 16.36 -3.46
CA GLY A 83 8.65 16.13 -4.55
C GLY A 83 9.69 15.04 -4.30
N ALA A 84 9.67 14.36 -3.14
CA ALA A 84 10.61 13.27 -2.83
C ALA A 84 10.30 11.96 -3.58
N GLY A 85 9.08 11.76 -4.05
CA GLY A 85 8.59 10.53 -4.68
C GLY A 85 9.28 10.22 -6.00
N LEU A 86 9.46 11.22 -6.89
CA LEU A 86 10.13 11.01 -8.17
C LEU A 86 11.62 10.66 -8.01
N PRO A 87 12.46 11.43 -7.28
CA PRO A 87 13.84 11.06 -7.00
C PRO A 87 13.96 9.68 -6.34
N SER A 88 13.04 9.34 -5.42
CA SER A 88 13.02 8.03 -4.75
C SER A 88 12.73 6.89 -5.73
N ALA A 89 11.79 7.09 -6.67
CA ALA A 89 11.50 6.11 -7.72
C ALA A 89 12.69 5.93 -8.67
N MET A 90 13.35 7.02 -9.06
CA MET A 90 14.54 6.97 -9.92
C MET A 90 15.64 6.14 -9.25
N MET A 91 15.95 6.42 -7.98
CA MET A 91 16.97 5.68 -7.23
C MET A 91 16.58 4.20 -7.04
N ALA A 92 15.30 3.91 -6.78
CA ALA A 92 14.82 2.54 -6.61
C ALA A 92 14.85 1.72 -7.91
N ALA A 93 14.85 2.38 -9.08
CA ALA A 93 14.96 1.74 -10.39
C ALA A 93 16.41 1.55 -10.86
N LEU A 94 17.39 2.12 -10.14
CA LEU A 94 18.80 1.87 -10.44
C LEU A 94 19.18 0.45 -9.97
N PRO A 95 20.04 -0.26 -10.74
CA PRO A 95 20.51 -1.60 -10.41
C PRO A 95 21.47 -1.64 -9.21
#